data_AF-A0AAJ6BR77-F1
#
_entry.id   AF-A0AAJ6BR77-F1
#
_cell.length_a   1.000
_cell.length_b   1.000
_cell.length_c   1.000
_cell.angle_alpha   90.00
_cell.angle_beta   90.00
_cell.angle_gamma   90.00
#
_symmetry.space_group_name_H-M   'P 1'
#
loop_
_entity.id
_entity.type
_entity.pdbx_description
1 polymer ?
#
loop_
_entity_poly.entity_id
_entity_poly.type
_entity_poly.pdbx_seq_one_letter_code
_entity_poly.pdbx_strand_id
1 'polypeptide(L)' 'MFAGVTYSYFVINAILTVELFLIFKSFKVLLAGLVIHLVGALVCLREPRFFDLWISRVRNCPRVKNFAFWQCNSYRP' A
#
# COMPACT_ATOMS: atom_id res chain seq x y z
N MET A 1 -10.07 0.52 -10.49
CA MET A 1 -9.64 -0.73 -9.83
C MET A 1 -9.18 -1.72 -10.90
N PHE A 2 -8.27 -2.62 -10.59
CA PHE A 2 -7.80 -3.67 -11.49
C PHE A 2 -7.66 -4.97 -10.70
N ALA A 3 -8.28 -6.06 -11.16
CA ALA A 3 -8.21 -7.39 -10.53
C ALA A 3 -8.35 -7.39 -8.99
N GLY A 4 -9.35 -6.67 -8.46
CA GLY A 4 -9.68 -6.65 -7.03
C GLY A 4 -8.89 -5.65 -6.17
N VAL A 5 -7.96 -4.87 -6.73
CA VAL A 5 -7.18 -3.84 -6.01
C VAL A 5 -7.32 -2.45 -6.65
N THR A 6 -6.88 -1.40 -5.96
CA THR A 6 -6.83 -0.05 -6.54
C THR A 6 -5.76 0.03 -7.64
N TYR A 7 -5.92 0.99 -8.56
CA TYR A 7 -4.97 1.15 -9.66
C TYR A 7 -3.57 1.51 -9.14
N SER A 8 -3.49 2.39 -8.14
CA SER A 8 -2.23 2.76 -7.50
C SER A 8 -1.53 1.55 -6.87
N TYR A 9 -2.26 0.68 -6.16
CA TYR A 9 -1.68 -0.54 -5.60
C TYR A 9 -1.17 -1.50 -6.68
N PHE A 10 -1.95 -1.70 -7.76
CA PHE A 10 -1.54 -2.54 -8.88
C PHE A 10 -0.21 -2.07 -9.49
N VAL A 11 -0.06 -0.75 -9.71
CA VAL A 11 1.19 -0.16 -10.23
C VAL A 11 2.35 -0.38 -9.26
N ILE A 12 2.15 -0.16 -7.95
CA ILE A 12 3.18 -0.42 -6.93
C ILE A 12 3.59 -1.89 -6.93
N ASN A 13 2.63 -2.83 -7.02
CA ASN A 13 2.89 -4.26 -7.08
C ASN A 13 3.70 -4.65 -8.33
N ALA A 14 3.37 -4.05 -9.48
CA ALA A 14 4.10 -4.27 -10.73
C ALA A 14 5.54 -3.77 -10.64
N ILE A 15 5.75 -2.54 -10.14
CA ILE A 15 7.09 -1.98 -9.92
C ILE A 15 7.89 -2.90 -8.98
N LEU A 16 7.32 -3.27 -7.84
CA LEU A 16 7.99 -4.16 -6.88
C LEU A 16 8.36 -5.51 -7.50
N THR A 17 7.49 -6.09 -8.31
CA THR A 17 7.76 -7.37 -8.99
C THR A 17 8.92 -7.24 -10.00
N VAL A 18 8.98 -6.13 -10.73
CA VAL A 18 10.08 -5.84 -11.67
C VAL A 18 11.39 -5.63 -10.91
N GLU A 19 11.40 -4.85 -9.84
CA GLU A 19 12.60 -4.64 -9.00
C GLU A 19 13.13 -5.97 -8.44
N LEU A 20 12.23 -6.82 -7.90
CA LEU A 20 12.60 -8.15 -7.43
C LEU A 20 13.17 -9.02 -8.56
N PHE A 21 12.60 -8.94 -9.77
CA PHE A 21 13.15 -9.65 -10.93
C PHE A 21 14.56 -9.18 -11.27
N LEU A 22 14.84 -7.88 -11.23
CA LEU A 22 16.18 -7.35 -11.52
C LEU A 22 17.21 -7.82 -10.49
N ILE A 23 16.83 -7.90 -9.21
CA ILE A 23 17.70 -8.35 -8.11
C ILE A 23 17.96 -9.86 -8.20
N PHE A 24 16.90 -10.67 -8.26
CA PHE A 24 16.99 -12.13 -8.16
C PHE A 24 17.22 -12.83 -9.50
N LYS A 25 16.98 -12.14 -10.62
CA LYS A 25 17.13 -12.65 -12.00
C LYS A 25 16.42 -13.98 -12.21
N SER A 26 15.25 -14.15 -11.61
CA SER A 26 14.49 -15.41 -11.60
C SER A 26 13.01 -15.15 -11.80
N PHE A 27 12.36 -15.91 -12.68
CA PHE A 27 10.91 -15.85 -12.88
C PHE A 27 10.10 -16.30 -11.66
N LYS A 28 10.73 -16.94 -10.67
CA LYS A 28 10.06 -17.30 -9.41
C LYS A 28 9.52 -16.09 -8.64
N VAL A 29 10.06 -14.88 -8.90
CA VAL A 29 9.56 -13.62 -8.32
C VAL A 29 8.12 -13.30 -8.73
N LEU A 30 7.63 -13.86 -9.83
CA LEU A 30 6.22 -13.71 -10.23
C LEU A 30 5.27 -14.31 -9.19
N LEU A 31 5.68 -15.40 -8.51
CA LEU A 31 4.91 -15.97 -7.40
C LEU A 31 4.83 -14.97 -6.22
N ALA A 32 5.93 -14.28 -5.92
CA ALA A 32 5.93 -13.25 -4.89
C ALA A 32 5.00 -12.08 -5.27
N GLY A 33 5.08 -11.59 -6.52
CA GLY A 33 4.18 -10.55 -7.03
C GLY A 33 2.70 -10.97 -7.00
N LEU A 34 2.40 -12.24 -7.29
CA LEU A 34 1.04 -12.78 -7.19
C LEU A 34 0.56 -12.84 -5.73
N VAL A 35 1.39 -13.33 -4.80
CA VAL A 35 1.05 -13.38 -3.37
C VAL A 35 0.79 -11.97 -2.84
N ILE A 36 1.64 -11.01 -3.17
CA ILE A 36 1.48 -9.61 -2.77
C ILE A 36 0.17 -9.04 -3.36
N HIS A 37 -0.14 -9.32 -4.63
CA HIS A 37 -1.40 -8.91 -5.24
C HIS A 37 -2.62 -9.50 -4.51
N LEU A 38 -2.60 -10.79 -4.22
CA LEU A 38 -3.71 -11.49 -3.54
C LEU A 38 -3.93 -10.94 -2.13
N VAL A 39 -2.86 -10.68 -1.37
CA VAL A 39 -2.96 -10.03 -0.06
C VAL A 39 -3.60 -8.65 -0.20
N GLY A 40 -3.20 -7.87 -1.21
CA GLY A 40 -3.83 -6.58 -1.50
C GLY A 40 -5.32 -6.70 -1.80
N ALA A 41 -5.71 -7.70 -2.59
CA ALA A 41 -7.12 -7.96 -2.92
C ALA A 41 -7.92 -8.33 -1.66
N LEU A 42 -7.33 -9.10 -0.74
CA LEU A 42 -7.95 -9.44 0.55
C LEU A 42 -8.18 -8.20 1.42
N VAL A 43 -7.23 -7.26 1.45
CA VAL A 43 -7.38 -5.99 2.18
C VAL A 43 -8.53 -5.16 1.59
N CYS A 44 -8.70 -5.18 0.26
CA CYS A 44 -9.76 -4.48 -0.45
C CYS A 44 -11.17 -5.11 -0.31
N LEU A 45 -11.32 -6.28 0.36
CA LEU A 45 -12.63 -6.94 0.51
C LEU A 45 -13.64 -6.10 1.29
N ARG A 46 -13.20 -5.41 2.33
CA ARG A 46 -14.08 -4.57 3.16
C ARG A 46 -14.18 -3.13 2.64
N GLU A 47 -13.08 -2.59 2.13
CA GLU A 47 -13.02 -1.24 1.58
C GLU A 47 -12.26 -1.25 0.25
N PRO A 48 -12.97 -1.16 -0.90
CA PRO A 48 -12.36 -1.22 -2.22
C PRO A 48 -11.29 -0.14 -2.47
N ARG A 49 -11.40 1.01 -1.80
CA ARG A 49 -10.48 2.15 -1.94
C ARG A 49 -9.42 2.21 -0.84
N PHE A 50 -9.22 1.13 -0.08
CA PHE A 50 -8.36 1.12 1.10
C PHE A 50 -6.99 1.77 0.86
N PHE A 51 -6.29 1.36 -0.22
CA PHE A 51 -4.96 1.90 -0.54
C PHE A 51 -4.98 3.37 -0.92
N ASP A 52 -5.95 3.81 -1.71
CA ASP A 52 -6.04 5.22 -2.15
C ASP A 52 -6.36 6.13 -0.95
N LEU A 53 -7.25 5.68 -0.06
CA LEU A 53 -7.56 6.37 1.19
C LEU A 53 -6.37 6.39 2.15
N TRP A 54 -5.63 5.29 2.24
CA TRP A 54 -4.41 5.20 3.05
C TRP A 54 -3.32 6.15 2.53
N ILE A 55 -3.06 6.15 1.22
CA ILE A 55 -2.11 7.08 0.58
C ILE A 55 -2.53 8.53 0.81
N SER A 56 -3.82 8.85 0.64
CA SER A 56 -4.36 10.19 0.88
C SER A 56 -4.17 10.60 2.35
N ARG A 57 -4.44 9.70 3.31
CA ARG A 57 -4.24 9.94 4.73
C ARG A 57 -2.77 10.23 5.05
N VAL A 58 -1.84 9.43 4.54
CA VAL A 58 -0.40 9.61 4.81
C VAL A 58 0.11 10.91 4.19
N ARG A 59 -0.36 11.27 2.99
CA ARG A 59 0.08 12.48 2.27
C ARG A 59 -0.48 13.77 2.87
N ASN A 60 -1.78 13.79 3.17
CA ASN A 60 -2.49 15.03 3.50
C ASN A 60 -2.73 15.19 5.01
N CYS A 61 -2.76 14.08 5.76
CA CYS A 61 -3.05 14.08 7.20
C CYS A 61 -1.98 13.29 7.99
N PRO A 62 -0.67 13.63 7.87
CA PRO A 62 0.36 12.95 8.63
C PRO A 62 0.15 13.17 10.14
N ARG A 63 0.44 12.14 10.94
CA ARG A 63 0.40 12.25 12.40
C ARG A 63 1.58 13.10 12.87
N VAL A 64 1.31 14.07 13.73
CA VAL A 64 2.34 14.87 14.41
C VAL A 64 2.98 14.08 15.55
N LYS A 65 4.17 14.49 16.01
CA LYS A 65 4.96 13.76 17.03
C LYS A 65 4.21 13.55 18.36
N ASN A 66 3.35 14.50 18.74
CA ASN A 66 2.56 14.46 19.97
C ASN A 66 1.21 13.73 19.81
N PHE A 67 0.92 13.13 18.65
CA PHE A 67 -0.35 12.45 18.39
C PHE A 67 -0.64 11.35 19.40
N ALA A 68 0.39 10.63 19.88
CA ALA A 68 0.21 9.57 20.87
C ALA A 68 -0.35 10.09 22.21
N PHE A 69 0.01 11.32 22.59
CA PHE A 69 -0.48 11.95 23.80
C PHE A 69 -1.88 12.53 23.61
N TRP A 70 -2.10 13.30 22.54
CA TRP A 70 -3.35 14.02 22.32
C TRP A 70 -4.43 13.22 21.58
N GLN A 71 -4.06 12.08 20.97
CA GLN A 71 -4.90 11.29 20.06
C GLN A 71 -5.47 12.10 18.87
N CYS A 72 -4.87 13.26 18.58
CA CYS A 72 -5.21 14.14 17.48
C CYS A 72 -3.98 14.94 17.04
N ASN A 73 -4.08 15.58 15.87
CA ASN A 73 -3.05 16.52 15.44
C ASN A 73 -3.23 17.85 16.19
N SER A 74 -2.51 17.99 17.30
CA SER A 74 -2.55 19.18 18.17
C SER A 74 -1.36 20.09 17.92
N TYR A 75 -1.61 21.40 17.84
CA TYR A 75 -0.58 22.44 17.82
C TYR A 75 0.04 22.70 19.20
N ARG A 76 -0.51 22.11 20.27
CA ARG A 76 0.03 22.24 21.63
C ARG A 76 1.18 21.24 21.80
N PRO A 77 2.36 21.64 22.33
CA PRO A 77 3.45 20.72 22.59
C PRO A 77 2.98 19.51 23.41
#